data_AF-A0A7S3M0D1-F1
#
_entry.id   AF-A0A7S3M0D1-F1
#
_cell.length_a   1.000
_cell.length_b   1.000
_cell.length_c   1.000
_cell.angle_alpha   90.00
_cell.angle_beta   90.00
_cell.angle_gamma   90.00
#
_symmetry.space_group_name_H-M   'P 1'
#
loop_
_entity.id
_entity.type
_entity.pdbx_description
1 polymer ?
#
loop_
_entity_poly.entity_id
_entity_poly.type
_entity_poly.pdbx_seq_one_letter_code
_entity_poly.pdbx_strand_id
1 'polypeptide(L)'
;MRWFTPAKEIELCGHATLAAAHALYETRRVPLHALIRFETVYSGVLTAQGRPDGNIEMSFPLTAVLDAPEFPAERKQSLMTALSITSEELLFVGCSKFDVVAEVSRAAFARLATTNINYGLLAEQGGRGVLIT
;
A
#
# COMPACT_ATOMS: atom_id res chain seq x y z
N MET A 1 12.45 -1.27 16.02
CA MET A 1 11.45 -2.09 15.30
C MET A 1 12.11 -2.69 14.08
N ARG A 2 11.87 -3.97 13.84
CA ARG A 2 12.34 -4.74 12.68
C ARG A 2 11.22 -5.67 12.24
N TRP A 3 11.03 -5.86 10.94
CA TRP A 3 9.95 -6.69 10.41
C TRP A 3 10.53 -7.85 9.62
N PHE A 4 10.11 -9.06 9.96
CA PHE A 4 10.56 -10.28 9.30
C PHE A 4 9.37 -10.96 8.65
N THR A 5 9.50 -11.24 7.35
CA THR A 5 8.70 -12.24 6.67
C THR A 5 9.34 -13.63 6.89
N PRO A 6 8.67 -14.73 6.55
CA PRO A 6 9.30 -16.06 6.63
C PRO A 6 10.62 -16.17 5.83
N ALA A 7 10.81 -15.34 4.81
CA ALA A 7 11.97 -15.39 3.93
C ALA A 7 13.09 -14.40 4.31
N LYS A 8 12.74 -13.19 4.77
CA LYS A 8 13.71 -12.10 5.02
C LYS A 8 13.14 -10.96 5.86
N GLU A 9 14.04 -10.15 6.38
CA GLU A 9 13.72 -8.81 6.89
C GLU A 9 13.24 -7.89 5.76
N ILE A 10 12.27 -7.01 6.06
CA ILE A 10 11.74 -6.01 5.13
C ILE A 10 11.81 -4.60 5.74
N GLU A 11 11.87 -3.59 4.88
CA GLU A 11 12.18 -2.20 5.26
C GLU A 11 11.05 -1.49 6.00
N LEU A 12 9.79 -1.84 5.70
CA LEU A 12 8.60 -1.25 6.30
C LEU A 12 7.42 -2.22 6.21
N CYS A 13 6.66 -2.31 7.30
CA CYS A 13 5.37 -2.98 7.31
C CYS A 13 4.36 -2.25 8.18
N GLY A 14 3.38 -1.59 7.56
CA GLY A 14 2.39 -0.77 8.26
C GLY A 14 1.51 -1.58 9.21
N HIS A 15 0.91 -2.68 8.74
CA HIS A 15 0.02 -3.50 9.57
C HIS A 15 0.74 -4.11 10.78
N ALA A 16 2.01 -4.52 10.63
CA ALA A 16 2.78 -5.08 11.73
C ALA A 16 3.16 -4.00 12.77
N THR A 17 3.38 -2.77 12.31
CA THR A 17 3.61 -1.62 13.20
C THR A 17 2.35 -1.26 13.97
N LEU A 18 1.19 -1.27 13.30
CA LEU A 18 -0.11 -1.08 13.92
C LEU A 18 -0.38 -2.15 14.99
N ALA A 19 -0.15 -3.42 14.66
CA ALA A 19 -0.32 -4.55 15.57
C ALA A 19 0.62 -4.45 16.78
N ALA A 20 1.89 -4.06 16.58
CA ALA A 20 2.83 -3.84 17.67
C ALA A 20 2.39 -2.70 18.60
N ALA A 21 1.92 -1.58 18.05
CA ALA A 21 1.37 -0.47 18.82
C ALA A 21 0.15 -0.93 19.64
N HIS A 22 -0.79 -1.64 18.99
CA HIS A 22 -1.96 -2.21 19.65
C HIS A 22 -1.59 -3.09 20.83
N ALA A 23 -0.69 -4.06 20.62
CA ALA A 23 -0.23 -4.96 21.67
C ALA A 23 0.42 -4.19 22.84
N LEU A 24 1.22 -3.15 22.58
CA LEU A 24 1.84 -2.35 23.64
C LEU A 24 0.80 -1.60 24.49
N TYR A 25 -0.25 -1.05 23.88
CA TYR A 25 -1.36 -0.41 24.61
C TYR A 25 -2.19 -1.42 25.39
N GLU A 26 -2.64 -2.50 24.72
CA GLU A 26 -3.53 -3.52 25.30
C GLU A 26 -2.89 -4.16 26.54
N THR A 27 -1.61 -4.48 26.43
CA THR A 27 -0.85 -5.11 27.51
C THR A 27 -0.25 -4.10 28.49
N ARG A 28 -0.57 -2.81 28.37
CA ARG A 28 -0.17 -1.73 29.29
C ARG A 28 1.33 -1.55 29.47
N ARG A 29 2.16 -1.92 28.47
CA ARG A 29 3.60 -1.59 28.49
C ARG A 29 3.83 -0.10 28.23
N VAL A 30 2.84 0.57 27.64
CA VAL A 30 2.78 2.04 27.53
C VAL A 30 1.40 2.52 28.01
N PRO A 31 1.27 3.78 28.46
CA PRO A 31 -0.03 4.36 28.76
C PRO A 31 -0.94 4.35 27.54
N LEU A 32 -2.25 4.22 27.77
CA LEU A 32 -3.23 4.42 26.71
C LEU A 32 -3.03 5.81 26.09
N HIS A 33 -3.04 5.88 24.76
CA HIS A 33 -2.91 7.13 23.99
C HIS A 33 -1.54 7.82 24.03
N ALA A 34 -0.54 7.25 24.70
CA ALA A 34 0.83 7.76 24.65
C ALA A 34 1.38 7.69 23.23
N LEU A 35 2.10 8.72 22.76
CA LEU A 35 2.78 8.65 21.46
C LEU A 35 3.92 7.62 21.52
N ILE A 36 3.82 6.55 20.73
CA ILE A 36 4.89 5.56 20.57
C ILE A 36 5.79 6.00 19.42
N ARG A 37 7.11 5.99 19.65
CA ARG A 37 8.14 6.26 18.63
C ARG A 37 8.92 4.97 18.39
N PHE A 38 8.80 4.42 17.19
CA PHE A 38 9.53 3.23 16.77
C PHE A 38 10.74 3.64 15.94
N GLU A 39 11.93 3.39 16.47
CA GLU A 39 13.16 3.46 15.67
C GLU A 39 13.21 2.29 14.71
N THR A 40 13.51 2.54 13.45
CA THR A 40 13.59 1.52 12.40
C THR A 40 14.93 1.60 11.70
N VAL A 41 15.35 0.51 11.05
CA VAL A 41 16.66 0.47 10.37
C VAL A 41 16.64 1.29 9.06
N TYR A 42 15.55 1.21 8.30
CA TYR A 42 15.50 1.73 6.92
C TYR A 42 14.47 2.85 6.70
N SER A 43 13.51 3.02 7.61
CA SER A 43 12.32 3.88 7.41
C SER A 43 12.28 5.09 8.36
N GLY A 44 13.38 5.40 9.04
CA GLY A 44 13.44 6.45 10.05
C GLY A 44 12.58 6.13 11.27
N VAL A 45 12.04 7.17 11.93
CA VAL A 45 11.15 7.01 13.08
C VAL A 45 9.71 6.95 12.59
N LEU A 46 9.02 5.85 12.93
CA LEU A 46 7.56 5.75 12.75
C LEU A 46 6.86 6.08 14.05
N THR A 47 5.73 6.77 13.97
CA THR A 47 4.93 7.11 15.16
C THR A 47 3.56 6.44 15.11
N ALA A 48 3.07 6.06 16.29
CA ALA A 48 1.73 5.53 16.47
C ALA A 48 1.11 6.13 17.73
N GLN A 49 -0.13 6.62 17.65
CA GLN A 49 -0.85 7.20 18.78
C GLN A 49 -2.24 6.58 18.90
N GLY A 50 -2.53 5.99 20.06
CA GLY A 50 -3.88 5.57 20.40
C GLY A 50 -4.79 6.79 20.53
N ARG A 51 -5.99 6.71 19.98
CA ARG A 51 -7.02 7.75 20.03
C ARG A 51 -8.12 7.35 21.03
N PRO A 52 -8.86 8.33 21.61
CA PRO A 52 -9.91 8.03 22.59
C PRO A 52 -11.06 7.15 22.07
N ASP A 53 -11.25 7.12 20.75
CA ASP A 53 -12.24 6.30 20.05
C ASP A 53 -11.81 4.84 19.86
N GLY A 54 -10.62 4.46 20.35
CA GLY A 54 -10.05 3.12 20.21
C GLY A 54 -9.24 2.91 18.93
N ASN A 55 -9.18 3.90 18.02
CA ASN A 55 -8.33 3.81 16.83
C ASN A 55 -6.85 4.07 17.18
N ILE A 56 -5.96 3.66 16.27
CA ILE A 56 -4.55 4.01 16.34
C ILE A 56 -4.20 4.77 15.08
N GLU A 57 -3.74 6.00 15.25
CA GLU A 57 -3.24 6.82 14.16
C GLU A 57 -1.74 6.58 13.97
N MET A 58 -1.30 6.54 12.71
CA MET A 58 0.09 6.33 12.35
C MET A 58 0.58 7.36 11.35
N SER A 59 1.85 7.76 11.48
CA SER A 59 2.53 8.58 10.48
C SER A 59 3.39 7.72 9.56
N PHE A 60 3.23 7.88 8.24
CA PHE A 60 4.06 7.21 7.24
C PHE A 60 4.86 8.22 6.41
N PRO A 61 6.05 7.84 5.93
CA PRO A 61 6.77 8.63 4.94
C PRO A 61 5.93 8.80 3.67
N LEU A 62 5.83 10.04 3.18
CA LEU A 62 5.18 10.32 1.91
C LEU A 62 5.96 9.65 0.77
N THR A 63 5.28 8.84 -0.03
CA THR A 63 5.81 8.31 -1.28
C THR A 63 4.97 8.86 -2.42
N ALA A 64 5.52 9.85 -3.14
CA ALA A 64 4.82 10.46 -4.25
C ALA A 64 4.60 9.43 -5.38
N VAL A 65 3.40 9.46 -5.95
CA VAL A 65 3.14 8.89 -7.27
C VAL A 65 3.56 9.98 -8.25
N LEU A 66 4.57 9.69 -9.05
CA LEU A 66 4.95 10.60 -10.12
C LEU A 66 4.11 10.21 -11.33
N ASP A 67 3.51 11.21 -11.98
CA ASP A 67 2.95 11.04 -13.32
C ASP A 67 4.05 10.41 -14.17
N ALA A 68 3.84 9.17 -14.57
CA ALA A 68 4.83 8.43 -15.33
C ALA A 68 4.90 9.10 -16.71
N PRO A 69 6.01 9.79 -17.08
CA PRO A 69 6.13 10.38 -18.41
C PRO A 69 6.17 9.29 -19.49
N GLU A 70 6.40 8.02 -19.10
CA GLU A 70 6.60 6.87 -19.97
C GLU A 70 6.01 5.58 -19.37
N PHE A 71 4.72 5.55 -18.97
CA PHE A 71 4.08 4.23 -18.78
C PHE A 71 3.85 3.63 -20.19
N PRO A 72 4.59 2.58 -20.60
CA PRO A 72 4.58 2.15 -22.01
C PRO A 72 3.18 1.73 -22.44
N ALA A 73 2.78 2.09 -23.65
CA ALA A 73 1.44 1.79 -24.17
C ALA A 73 1.11 0.28 -24.09
N GLU A 74 2.09 -0.58 -24.36
CA GLU A 74 1.95 -2.04 -24.23
C GLU A 74 1.68 -2.49 -22.79
N ARG A 75 2.38 -1.89 -21.82
CA ARG A 75 2.11 -2.15 -20.39
C ARG A 75 0.74 -1.62 -19.97
N LYS A 76 0.34 -0.44 -20.46
CA LYS A 76 -1.00 0.10 -20.23
C LYS A 76 -2.07 -0.87 -20.76
N GLN A 77 -1.87 -1.39 -21.95
CA GLN A 77 -2.77 -2.37 -22.56
C GLN A 77 -2.80 -3.69 -21.79
N SER A 78 -1.64 -4.19 -21.36
CA SER A 78 -1.53 -5.39 -20.52
C SER A 78 -2.26 -5.19 -19.17
N LEU A 79 -2.10 -4.05 -18.51
CA LEU A 79 -2.81 -3.71 -17.27
C LEU A 79 -4.34 -3.68 -17.47
N MET A 80 -4.83 -3.03 -18.52
CA MET A 80 -6.27 -3.00 -18.84
C MET A 80 -6.81 -4.41 -19.08
N THR A 81 -6.04 -5.24 -19.79
CA THR A 81 -6.40 -6.65 -20.03
C THR A 81 -6.41 -7.45 -18.73
N ALA A 82 -5.44 -7.23 -17.85
CA ALA A 82 -5.35 -7.90 -16.56
C ALA A 82 -6.57 -7.62 -15.67
N LEU A 83 -7.06 -6.39 -15.72
CA LEU A 83 -8.21 -5.92 -14.95
C LEU A 83 -9.56 -6.08 -15.66
N SER A 84 -9.56 -6.50 -16.94
CA SER A 84 -10.76 -6.56 -17.80
C SER A 84 -11.53 -5.23 -17.84
N ILE A 85 -10.79 -4.12 -18.01
CA ILE A 85 -11.34 -2.75 -18.10
C ILE A 85 -11.03 -2.13 -19.46
N THR A 86 -11.80 -1.10 -19.84
CA THR A 86 -11.57 -0.36 -21.09
C THR A 86 -10.66 0.87 -20.89
N SER A 87 -10.27 1.52 -22.00
CA SER A 87 -9.46 2.74 -21.93
C SER A 87 -10.19 3.92 -21.32
N GLU A 88 -11.52 3.99 -21.46
CA GLU A 88 -12.37 5.01 -20.84
C GLU A 88 -12.51 4.79 -19.33
N GLU A 89 -12.33 3.55 -18.88
CA GLU A 89 -12.39 3.18 -17.48
C GLU A 89 -11.05 3.34 -16.76
N LEU A 90 -9.93 3.49 -17.47
CA LEU A 90 -8.62 3.76 -16.90
C LEU A 90 -8.34 5.27 -16.93
N LEU A 91 -8.57 5.93 -15.78
CA LEU A 91 -8.50 7.38 -15.64
C LEU A 91 -7.05 7.87 -15.49
N PHE A 92 -6.22 7.11 -14.78
CA PHE A 92 -4.82 7.44 -14.56
C PHE A 92 -3.98 6.17 -14.37
N VAL A 93 -2.71 6.25 -14.77
CA VAL A 93 -1.70 5.26 -14.40
C VAL A 93 -0.38 5.97 -14.10
N GLY A 94 0.21 5.64 -12.96
CA GLY A 94 1.47 6.19 -12.52
C GLY A 94 2.29 5.16 -11.74
N CYS A 95 3.51 5.54 -11.40
CA CYS A 95 4.38 4.71 -10.60
C CYS A 95 4.86 5.51 -9.39
N SER A 96 4.85 4.86 -8.24
CA SER A 96 5.70 5.28 -7.13
C SER A 96 7.07 4.64 -7.26
N LYS A 97 7.98 4.91 -6.32
CA LYS A 97 9.26 4.20 -6.24
C LYS A 97 9.12 2.68 -5.99
N PHE A 98 7.92 2.21 -5.67
CA PHE A 98 7.68 0.84 -5.25
C PHE A 98 6.61 0.10 -6.06
N ASP A 99 5.54 0.80 -6.42
CA ASP A 99 4.28 0.19 -6.85
C ASP A 99 3.69 0.96 -8.02
N VAL A 100 2.93 0.26 -8.87
CA VAL A 100 2.09 0.89 -9.90
C VAL A 100 0.78 1.35 -9.26
N VAL A 101 0.29 2.51 -9.65
CA VAL A 101 -1.00 3.06 -9.19
C VAL A 101 -1.88 3.28 -10.39
N ALA A 102 -3.07 2.69 -10.37
CA ALA A 102 -4.08 2.82 -11.41
C ALA A 102 -5.35 3.41 -10.81
N GLU A 103 -5.79 4.54 -11.33
CA GLU A 103 -7.11 5.10 -11.02
C GLU A 103 -8.09 4.63 -12.09
N VAL A 104 -9.18 4.02 -11.66
CA VAL A 104 -10.22 3.52 -12.56
C VAL A 104 -11.56 4.17 -12.26
N SER A 105 -12.48 4.09 -13.23
CA SER A 105 -13.84 4.57 -13.00
C SER A 105 -14.49 3.83 -11.82
N ARG A 106 -15.34 4.53 -11.06
CA ARG A 106 -16.07 3.92 -9.94
C ARG A 106 -16.84 2.66 -10.34
N ALA A 107 -17.40 2.66 -11.56
CA ALA A 107 -18.12 1.51 -12.09
C ALA A 107 -17.19 0.32 -12.36
N ALA A 108 -15.99 0.56 -12.89
CA ALA A 108 -14.97 -0.48 -13.07
C ALA A 108 -14.48 -1.01 -11.71
N PHE A 109 -14.14 -0.12 -10.77
CA PHE A 109 -13.67 -0.49 -9.43
C PHE A 109 -14.66 -1.42 -8.71
N ALA A 110 -15.96 -1.10 -8.76
CA ALA A 110 -17.01 -1.92 -8.15
C ALA A 110 -17.08 -3.34 -8.73
N ARG A 111 -16.75 -3.54 -10.01
CA ARG A 111 -16.79 -4.85 -10.67
C ARG A 111 -15.57 -5.72 -10.33
N LEU A 112 -14.43 -5.12 -9.98
CA LEU A 112 -13.18 -5.83 -9.69
C LEU A 112 -13.32 -6.92 -8.63
N ALA A 113 -14.24 -6.77 -7.67
CA ALA A 113 -14.53 -7.79 -6.66
C ALA A 113 -15.03 -9.13 -7.23
N THR A 114 -15.59 -9.10 -8.44
CA THR A 114 -16.14 -10.27 -9.15
C THR A 114 -15.41 -10.57 -10.46
N THR A 115 -14.51 -9.69 -10.89
CA THR A 115 -13.70 -9.88 -12.10
C THR A 115 -12.67 -10.98 -11.87
N ASN A 116 -12.49 -11.85 -12.86
CA ASN A 116 -11.36 -12.78 -12.88
C ASN A 116 -10.08 -12.01 -13.27
N ILE A 117 -9.42 -11.43 -12.28
CA ILE A 117 -8.17 -10.67 -12.49
C ILE A 117 -7.07 -11.62 -12.96
N ASN A 118 -6.40 -11.26 -14.07
CA ASN A 118 -5.24 -12.00 -14.53
C ASN A 118 -3.98 -11.60 -13.74
N TYR A 119 -3.70 -12.34 -12.67
CA TYR A 119 -2.53 -12.10 -11.83
C TYR A 119 -1.18 -12.28 -12.54
N GLY A 120 -1.12 -13.08 -13.62
CA GLY A 120 0.09 -13.22 -14.44
C GLY A 120 0.44 -11.91 -15.14
N LEU A 121 -0.53 -11.29 -15.80
CA LEU A 121 -0.37 -9.97 -16.43
C LEU A 121 -0.16 -8.85 -15.41
N LEU A 122 -0.72 -8.95 -14.20
CA LEU A 122 -0.41 -8.01 -13.12
C LEU A 122 1.03 -8.11 -12.64
N ALA A 123 1.60 -9.32 -12.59
CA ALA A 123 2.99 -9.52 -12.17
C ALA A 123 3.99 -8.88 -13.16
N GLU A 124 3.60 -8.75 -14.43
CA GLU A 124 4.40 -8.09 -15.47
C GLU A 124 4.41 -6.56 -15.35
N GLN A 125 3.57 -5.97 -14.49
CA GLN A 125 3.51 -4.52 -14.32
C GLN A 125 4.70 -3.96 -13.53
N GLY A 126 5.54 -4.81 -12.94
CA GLY A 126 6.70 -4.38 -12.15
C GLY A 126 6.33 -3.70 -10.83
N GLY A 127 7.35 -3.34 -10.05
CA GLY A 127 7.15 -2.94 -8.66
C GLY A 127 6.81 -4.12 -7.74
N ARG A 128 6.35 -3.83 -6.52
CA ARG A 128 5.93 -4.86 -5.55
C ARG A 128 4.46 -5.24 -5.72
N GLY A 129 3.66 -4.36 -6.31
CA GLY A 129 2.25 -4.58 -6.58
C GLY A 129 1.61 -3.44 -7.36
N VAL A 130 0.30 -3.59 -7.59
CA VAL A 130 -0.55 -2.59 -8.25
C VAL A 130 -1.61 -2.14 -7.27
N LEU A 131 -1.64 -0.85 -6.94
CA LEU A 131 -2.73 -0.21 -6.20
C LEU A 131 -3.79 0.24 -7.19
N ILE A 132 -5.03 -0.14 -6.94
CA ILE A 132 -6.17 0.25 -7.75
C ILE A 132 -7.05 1.14 -6.88
N THR A 133 -7.43 2.29 -7.40
CA THR A 133 -8.29 3.27 -6.73
C THR A 133 -9.40 3.77 -7.64
#